data_AF-A0A2D5QC15-F1
#
_entry.id   AF-A0A2D5QC15-F1
#
_cell.length_a   1.000
_cell.length_b   1.000
_cell.length_c   1.000
_cell.angle_alpha   90.00
_cell.angle_beta   90.00
_cell.angle_gamma   90.00
#
_symmetry.space_group_name_H-M   'P 1'
#
loop_
_entity.id
_entity.type
_entity.pdbx_description
1 polymer ?
#
loop_
_entity_poly.entity_id
_entity_poly.type
_entity_poly.pdbx_seq_one_letter_code
_entity_poly.pdbx_strand_id
1 'polypeptide(L)' 'MNGSRSHIEVLLAGISADDPDAFDAKIIQNNEDFQLKIVVSGENLATVRSTVDDLLACLGAIESTLNSIQ' A
#
# COMPACT_ATOMS: atom_id res chain seq x y z
N MET A 1 2.63 -2.13 -6.37
CA MET A 1 4.02 -2.51 -6.01
C MET A 1 4.17 -4.01 -6.16
N ASN A 2 5.33 -4.51 -6.56
CA ASN A 2 5.58 -5.94 -6.75
C ASN A 2 6.73 -6.37 -5.83
N GLY A 3 6.70 -7.61 -5.33
CA GLY A 3 7.77 -8.14 -4.49
C GLY A 3 7.46 -9.54 -3.96
N SER A 4 8.28 -10.00 -3.02
CA SER A 4 8.03 -11.26 -2.32
C SER A 4 6.72 -11.18 -1.52
N ARG A 5 6.12 -12.34 -1.26
CA ARG A 5 4.87 -12.41 -0.50
C ARG A 5 4.97 -11.70 0.85
N SER A 6 6.04 -11.98 1.61
CA SER A 6 6.25 -11.40 2.93
C SER A 6 6.41 -9.88 2.87
N HIS A 7 7.12 -9.38 1.87
CA HIS A 7 7.28 -7.93 1.66
C HIS A 7 5.91 -7.28 1.42
N ILE A 8 5.12 -7.83 0.51
CA ILE A 8 3.80 -7.28 0.15
C ILE A 8 2.80 -7.38 1.30
N GLU A 9 2.85 -8.44 2.10
CA GLU A 9 2.02 -8.61 3.30
C GLU A 9 2.36 -7.55 4.36
N VAL A 10 3.64 -7.20 4.56
CA VAL A 10 4.02 -6.12 5.49
C VAL A 10 3.53 -4.76 5.01
N LEU A 11 3.68 -4.46 3.71
CA LEU A 11 3.17 -3.19 3.15
C LEU A 11 1.66 -3.06 3.35
N LEU A 12 0.89 -4.12 3.06
CA LEU A 12 -0.56 -4.14 3.25
C LEU A 12 -0.92 -3.93 4.73
N ALA A 13 -0.28 -4.67 5.64
CA ALA A 13 -0.55 -4.54 7.07
C ALA A 13 -0.26 -3.13 7.59
N GLY A 14 0.80 -2.49 7.10
CA GLY A 14 1.15 -1.13 7.50
C GLY A 14 0.13 -0.08 7.08
N ILE A 15 -0.34 -0.10 5.82
CA ILE A 15 -1.34 0.88 5.35
C ILE A 15 -2.74 0.59 5.90
N SER A 16 -3.11 -0.67 6.11
CA SER A 16 -4.42 -1.03 6.67
C SER A 16 -4.56 -0.71 8.16
N ALA A 17 -3.45 -0.56 8.88
CA ALA A 17 -3.47 -0.11 10.27
C ALA A 17 -3.77 1.40 10.40
N ASP A 18 -3.50 2.18 9.36
CA ASP A 18 -3.61 3.63 9.36
C ASP A 18 -5.05 4.07 9.02
N ASP A 19 -5.57 3.64 7.86
CA ASP A 19 -6.89 4.07 7.38
C ASP A 19 -7.63 2.98 6.58
N PRO A 20 -8.17 1.93 7.24
CA PRO A 20 -8.77 0.79 6.55
C PRO A 20 -10.03 1.11 5.74
N ASP A 21 -10.71 2.22 6.05
CA ASP A 21 -11.94 2.64 5.35
C ASP A 21 -11.69 3.59 4.18
N ALA A 22 -10.46 4.09 4.01
CA ALA A 22 -10.12 5.08 2.99
C ALA A 22 -9.82 4.46 1.60
N PHE A 23 -9.52 3.17 1.55
CA PHE A 23 -9.15 2.47 0.33
C PHE A 23 -9.46 0.97 0.41
N ASP A 24 -9.63 0.34 -0.75
CA ASP A 24 -9.64 -1.11 -0.87
C ASP A 24 -8.25 -1.60 -1.30
N ALA A 25 -7.70 -2.61 -0.64
CA ALA A 25 -6.44 -3.22 -1.03
C ALA A 25 -6.50 -4.74 -1.08
N LYS A 26 -5.76 -5.32 -2.03
CA LYS A 26 -5.60 -6.77 -2.14
C LYS A 26 -4.24 -7.15 -2.71
N ILE A 27 -3.82 -8.36 -2.34
CA ILE A 27 -2.63 -9.00 -2.89
C ILE A 27 -3.05 -9.85 -4.10
N ILE A 28 -2.39 -9.65 -5.23
CA ILE A 28 -2.57 -10.42 -6.45
C ILE A 28 -1.28 -11.20 -6.70
N GLN A 29 -1.36 -12.52 -6.85
CA GLN A 29 -0.22 -13.32 -7.29
C GLN A 29 -0.12 -13.28 -8.81
N ASN A 30 1.02 -12.83 -9.33
CA ASN A 30 1.31 -12.75 -10.76
C ASN A 30 2.56 -13.58 -11.07
N ASN A 31 2.40 -14.74 -11.72
CA ASN A 31 3.49 -15.67 -12.04
C ASN A 31 4.40 -15.96 -10.84
N GLU A 32 5.57 -15.31 -10.77
CA GLU A 32 6.61 -15.49 -9.75
C GLU A 32 6.58 -14.45 -8.62
N ASP A 33 5.81 -13.36 -8.78
CA ASP A 33 5.77 -12.24 -7.84
C ASP A 33 4.37 -12.01 -7.23
N PHE A 34 4.34 -11.26 -6.13
CA PHE A 34 3.11 -10.76 -5.52
C PHE A 34 2.98 -9.26 -5.77
N GLN A 35 1.77 -8.82 -6.08
CA GLN A 35 1.45 -7.43 -6.37
C GLN A 35 0.44 -6.89 -5.33
N LEU A 36 0.75 -5.73 -4.75
CA LEU A 36 -0.21 -4.94 -4.00
C LEU A 36 -1.03 -4.08 -4.97
N LYS A 37 -2.34 -4.34 -5.04
CA LYS A 37 -3.30 -3.52 -5.77
C LYS A 37 -4.15 -2.73 -4.77
N ILE A 38 -4.16 -1.40 -4.93
CA ILE A 38 -4.94 -0.47 -4.13
C ILE A 38 -5.95 0.22 -5.04
N VAL A 39 -7.18 0.37 -4.56
CA VAL A 39 -8.26 1.12 -5.20
C VAL A 39 -8.70 2.20 -4.24
N VAL A 40 -8.59 3.45 -4.68
CA VAL A 40 -9.01 4.62 -3.92
C VAL A 40 -10.25 5.20 -4.58
N SER A 41 -11.29 5.46 -3.79
CA SER A 41 -12.53 6.07 -4.23
C SER A 41 -12.81 7.31 -3.37
N GLY A 42 -13.44 8.34 -3.94
CA GLY A 42 -13.76 9.55 -3.20
C GLY A 42 -14.79 10.41 -3.94
N GLU A 43 -15.41 11.34 -3.22
CA GLU A 43 -16.49 12.19 -3.76
C GLU A 43 -16.00 13.17 -4.84
N ASN A 44 -14.73 13.55 -4.78
CA ASN A 44 -14.09 14.47 -5.72
C ASN A 44 -12.59 14.17 -5.84
N LEU A 45 -11.97 14.77 -6.86
CA LEU A 45 -10.55 14.54 -7.16
C LEU A 45 -9.60 15.03 -6.05
N ALA A 46 -9.98 16.08 -5.31
CA ALA A 46 -9.13 16.59 -4.23
C ALA A 46 -9.03 15.58 -3.08
N THR A 47 -10.15 14.94 -2.71
CA THR A 47 -10.18 13.86 -1.72
C THR A 47 -9.36 12.66 -2.18
N VAL A 48 -9.57 12.18 -3.42
CA VAL A 48 -8.79 11.06 -3.97
C VAL A 48 -7.30 11.36 -3.97
N ARG A 49 -6.90 12.58 -4.37
CA ARG A 49 -5.49 13.00 -4.37
C ARG A 49 -4.91 12.97 -2.97
N SER A 50 -5.60 13.54 -1.97
CA SER A 50 -5.12 13.54 -0.58
C SER A 50 -4.89 12.11 -0.09
N THR A 51 -5.87 11.22 -0.26
CA THR A 51 -5.75 9.82 0.17
C THR A 51 -4.59 9.10 -0.54
N VAL A 52 -4.36 9.37 -1.83
CA VAL A 52 -3.21 8.81 -2.56
C VAL A 52 -1.90 9.36 -2.01
N ASP A 53 -1.81 10.66 -1.73
CA ASP A 53 -0.60 11.30 -1.18
C ASP A 53 -0.24 10.71 0.20
N ASP A 54 -1.24 10.54 1.07
CA ASP A 54 -1.09 9.94 2.41
C ASP A 54 -0.63 8.47 2.31
N LEU A 55 -1.24 7.68 1.43
CA LEU A 55 -0.84 6.29 1.17
C LEU A 55 0.61 6.19 0.68
N LEU A 56 1.02 7.05 -0.25
CA LEU A 56 2.38 7.04 -0.78
C LEU A 56 3.41 7.42 0.30
N ALA A 57 3.08 8.35 1.20
CA ALA A 57 3.92 8.72 2.32
C ALA A 57 4.11 7.54 3.29
N CYS A 58 3.03 6.87 3.69
CA CYS A 58 3.09 5.71 4.58
C CYS A 58 3.86 4.53 3.95
N LEU A 59 3.60 4.20 2.68
CA LEU A 59 4.32 3.15 1.97
C LEU A 59 5.84 3.44 1.91
N GLY A 60 6.23 4.69 1.59
CA GLY A 60 7.63 5.08 1.56
C GLY A 60 8.33 4.94 2.93
N ALA A 61 7.62 5.28 4.02
CA ALA A 61 8.16 5.12 5.37
C ALA A 61 8.36 3.64 5.76
N ILE A 62 7.38 2.79 5.43
CA ILE A 62 7.47 1.35 5.69
C ILE A 62 8.61 0.73 4.88
N GLU A 63 8.71 1.04 3.58
CA GLU A 63 9.80 0.56 2.73
C GLU A 63 11.17 1.01 3.22
N SER A 64 11.32 2.28 3.62
CA SER A 64 12.57 2.78 4.19
C SER A 64 12.96 2.01 5.45
N THR A 65 11.97 1.65 6.28
CA THR A 65 12.20 0.87 7.51
C THR A 65 12.62 -0.56 7.17
N LEU A 66 11.93 -1.21 6.23
CA LEU A 66 12.26 -2.56 5.77
C LEU A 66 13.66 -2.65 5.17
N ASN A 67 14.03 -1.68 4.34
CA ASN A 67 15.37 -1.60 3.72
C ASN A 67 16.48 -1.27 4.73
N SER A 68 16.15 -0.67 5.88
CA SER A 68 17.13 -0.34 6.93
C SER A 68 17.40 -1.49 7.91
N ILE A 69 16.58 -2.55 7.87
CA ILE A 69 16.69 -3.74 8.74
C ILE A 69 17.40 -4.91 8.00
N GLN A 70 17.73 -4.73 6.71
CA GLN A 70 18.57 -5.65 5.91
C GLN A 70 20.02 -5.18 5.83
#